data_AF-A0A5C8UAN2-F1
#
_entry.id   AF-A0A5C8UAN2-F1
#
_cell.length_a   1.000
_cell.length_b   1.000
_cell.length_c   1.000
_cell.angle_alpha   90.00
_cell.angle_beta   90.00
_cell.angle_gamma   90.00
#
_symmetry.space_group_name_H-M   'P 1'
#
loop_
_entity.id
_entity.type
_entity.pdbx_description
1 polymer ?
#
loop_
_entity_poly.entity_id
_entity_poly.type
_entity_poly.pdbx_seq_one_letter_code
_entity_poly.pdbx_strand_id
1 'polypeptide(L)'
;MKRFVRGTWYRIRRFRRSIRSNAVTVARLAEIFDAAWYLEHYPDVAAAGVDPWRHFRDHGIDEGRRPNRFIDPDWYARFYKDVGSQSALLHYARIGRRERRDPGPEFGVGAYLAANPDVAADGIEPLHHYIRHGKAEGRLAFRSPLAADRRTTSRSVEALVARFASGEREAGFSLHVPDEILLRINEAVLRRGTRVSD
;
A
#
# COMPACT_ATOMS: atom_id res chain seq x y z
N MET A 1 16.11 -35.75 35.10
CA MET A 1 16.63 -34.37 34.97
C MET A 1 16.11 -33.77 33.65
N LYS A 2 14.97 -33.05 33.67
CA LYS A 2 14.43 -32.37 32.48
C LYS A 2 14.20 -30.90 32.84
N ARG A 3 14.91 -30.01 32.13
CA ARG A 3 15.03 -28.58 32.40
C ARG A 3 13.70 -27.87 32.07
N PHE A 4 13.15 -27.19 33.07
CA PHE A 4 12.08 -26.20 32.93
C PHE A 4 12.63 -24.99 32.17
N VAL A 5 12.08 -24.66 31.00
CA VAL A 5 12.37 -23.38 30.33
C VAL A 5 11.31 -22.37 30.79
N ARG A 6 11.77 -21.33 31.48
CA ARG A 6 10.96 -20.25 32.03
C ARG A 6 10.33 -19.43 30.89
N GLY A 7 9.01 -19.42 30.81
CA GLY A 7 8.26 -18.53 29.93
C GLY A 7 8.39 -17.09 30.40
N THR A 8 8.89 -16.22 29.51
CA THR A 8 8.98 -14.78 29.75
C THR A 8 7.59 -14.18 29.61
N TRP A 9 6.99 -13.82 30.74
CA TRP A 9 5.73 -13.09 30.82
C TRP A 9 5.90 -11.71 30.18
N TYR A 10 5.19 -11.44 29.08
CA TYR A 10 5.18 -10.10 28.47
C TYR A 10 4.35 -9.16 29.36
N ARG A 11 5.02 -8.18 29.97
CA ARG A 11 4.40 -7.08 30.72
C ARG A 11 3.58 -6.22 29.77
N ILE A 12 2.26 -6.40 29.79
CA ILE A 12 1.29 -5.53 29.13
C ILE A 12 1.41 -4.13 29.76
N ARG A 13 2.01 -3.16 29.05
CA ARG A 13 1.77 -1.75 29.36
C ARG A 13 0.31 -1.47 29.01
N ARG A 14 -0.51 -1.33 30.04
CA ARG A 14 -1.93 -1.00 29.94
C ARG A 14 -2.08 0.41 29.38
N PHE A 15 -2.14 0.56 28.06
CA PHE A 15 -2.63 1.77 27.42
C PHE A 15 -4.04 1.52 26.90
N ARG A 16 -5.01 1.46 27.83
CA ARG A 16 -6.44 1.50 27.49
C ARG A 16 -6.78 2.93 27.07
N ARG A 17 -6.80 3.25 25.78
CA ARG A 17 -7.71 4.27 25.22
C ARG A 17 -7.67 4.32 23.69
N SER A 18 -8.85 4.18 23.09
CA SER A 18 -9.27 4.78 21.82
C SER A 18 -9.25 3.99 20.49
N ILE A 19 -9.53 2.69 20.49
CA ILE A 19 -10.19 2.04 19.32
C ILE A 19 -11.69 1.77 19.58
N ARG A 20 -12.12 1.68 20.85
CA ARG A 20 -13.45 1.23 21.26
C ARG A 20 -14.65 2.10 20.85
N SER A 21 -14.49 3.19 20.10
CA SER A 21 -15.54 4.22 19.92
C SER A 21 -15.91 4.58 18.47
N ASN A 22 -15.36 3.95 17.43
CA ASN A 22 -15.83 4.20 16.05
C ASN A 22 -16.22 2.90 15.32
N ALA A 23 -17.50 2.55 15.42
CA ALA A 23 -18.08 1.36 14.78
C ALA A 23 -17.86 1.33 13.25
N VAL A 24 -17.87 2.49 12.59
CA VAL A 24 -17.63 2.58 11.15
C VAL A 24 -16.20 2.17 10.81
N THR A 25 -15.20 2.64 11.55
CA THR A 25 -13.80 2.24 11.33
C THR A 25 -13.61 0.74 11.52
N VAL A 26 -14.24 0.15 12.53
CA VAL A 26 -14.19 -1.30 12.79
C VAL A 26 -14.83 -2.08 11.64
N ALA A 27 -16.02 -1.67 11.18
CA ALA A 27 -16.68 -2.30 10.04
C ALA A 27 -15.81 -2.25 8.76
N ARG A 28 -15.19 -1.10 8.49
CA ARG A 28 -14.27 -0.93 7.35
C ARG A 28 -13.02 -1.80 7.42
N LEU A 29 -12.50 -2.06 8.64
CA LEU A 29 -11.39 -3.00 8.83
C LEU A 29 -11.86 -4.45 8.70
N ALA A 30 -13.10 -4.76 9.10
CA ALA A 30 -13.68 -6.10 8.94
C ALA A 30 -13.89 -6.45 7.46
N GLU A 31 -14.29 -5.47 6.65
CA GLU A 31 -14.48 -5.61 5.19
C GLU A 31 -13.24 -6.19 4.49
N ILE A 32 -12.05 -5.76 4.93
CA ILE A 32 -10.76 -6.07 4.32
C ILE A 32 -9.94 -7.09 5.12
N PHE A 33 -10.46 -7.61 6.23
CA PHE A 33 -9.75 -8.60 7.05
C PHE A 33 -9.82 -9.98 6.42
N ASP A 34 -8.66 -10.62 6.25
CA ASP A 34 -8.53 -11.98 5.73
C ASP A 34 -8.09 -12.91 6.86
N ALA A 35 -9.06 -13.62 7.47
CA ALA A 35 -8.81 -14.49 8.61
C ALA A 35 -7.87 -15.66 8.28
N ALA A 36 -7.98 -16.23 7.08
CA ALA A 36 -7.15 -17.35 6.66
C ALA A 36 -5.70 -16.90 6.50
N TRP A 37 -5.50 -15.80 5.77
CA TRP A 37 -4.17 -15.20 5.61
C TRP A 37 -3.58 -14.76 6.96
N TYR A 38 -4.40 -14.19 7.84
CA TYR A 38 -3.95 -13.72 9.14
C TYR A 38 -3.42 -14.86 10.02
N LEU A 39 -4.12 -15.99 10.07
CA LEU A 39 -3.67 -17.16 10.83
C LEU A 39 -2.45 -17.84 10.20
N GLU A 40 -2.36 -17.87 8.87
CA GLU A 40 -1.17 -18.34 8.16
C GLU A 40 0.05 -17.46 8.46
N HIS A 41 -0.14 -16.14 8.50
CA HIS A 41 0.95 -15.17 8.68
C HIS A 41 1.34 -14.93 10.14
N TYR A 42 0.45 -15.23 11.09
CA TYR A 42 0.66 -15.06 12.53
C TYR A 42 0.50 -16.39 13.29
N PRO A 43 1.53 -17.27 13.27
CA PRO A 43 1.47 -18.59 13.89
C PRO A 43 1.24 -18.56 15.40
N ASP A 44 1.61 -17.46 16.07
CA ASP A 44 1.36 -17.26 17.49
C ASP A 44 -0.15 -17.13 17.79
N VAL A 45 -0.90 -16.47 16.90
CA VAL A 45 -2.36 -16.37 17.01
C VAL A 45 -3.02 -17.69 16.67
N ALA A 46 -2.54 -18.38 15.62
CA ALA A 46 -3.01 -19.71 15.26
C ALA A 46 -2.81 -20.72 16.39
N ALA A 47 -1.62 -20.74 17.00
CA ALA A 47 -1.32 -21.62 18.14
C ALA A 47 -2.14 -21.28 19.39
N ALA A 48 -2.52 -20.02 19.59
CA ALA A 48 -3.39 -19.61 20.68
C ALA A 48 -4.86 -20.05 20.51
N GLY A 49 -5.28 -20.43 19.29
CA GLY A 49 -6.64 -20.93 19.01
C GLY A 49 -7.74 -19.89 19.25
N VAL A 50 -7.41 -18.60 19.21
CA VAL A 50 -8.36 -17.50 19.41
C VAL A 50 -9.00 -17.07 18.10
N ASP A 51 -10.19 -16.45 18.18
CA ASP A 51 -10.83 -15.86 17.00
C ASP A 51 -9.90 -14.78 16.38
N PRO A 52 -9.49 -14.93 15.10
CA PRO A 52 -8.48 -14.06 14.50
C PRO A 52 -8.96 -12.62 14.35
N TRP A 53 -10.25 -12.40 14.05
CA TRP A 53 -10.81 -11.06 13.95
C TRP A 53 -10.80 -10.36 15.31
N ARG A 54 -11.24 -11.05 16.36
CA ARG A 54 -11.20 -10.54 17.73
C ARG A 54 -9.78 -10.22 18.15
N HIS A 55 -8.81 -11.11 17.89
CA HIS A 55 -7.40 -10.83 18.17
C HIS A 55 -6.93 -9.59 17.42
N PHE A 56 -7.17 -9.51 16.12
CA PHE A 56 -6.77 -8.37 15.31
C PHE A 56 -7.35 -7.06 15.83
N ARG A 57 -8.66 -7.03 16.12
CA ARG A 57 -9.35 -5.84 16.64
C ARG A 57 -8.87 -5.43 18.03
N ASP A 58 -8.67 -6.40 18.93
CA ASP A 58 -8.38 -6.13 20.34
C ASP A 58 -6.87 -5.92 20.60
N HIS A 59 -6.00 -6.42 19.71
CA HIS A 59 -4.54 -6.41 19.86
C HIS A 59 -3.80 -6.06 18.55
N GLY A 60 -4.14 -6.73 17.45
CA GLY A 60 -3.39 -6.65 16.19
C GLY A 60 -3.26 -5.23 15.61
N ILE A 61 -4.27 -4.37 15.75
CA ILE A 61 -4.20 -2.98 15.26
C ILE A 61 -3.11 -2.18 16.00
N ASP A 62 -3.02 -2.33 17.32
CA ASP A 62 -2.04 -1.62 18.15
C ASP A 62 -0.64 -2.25 18.01
N GLU A 63 -0.58 -3.54 17.67
CA GLU A 63 0.66 -4.26 17.33
C GLU A 63 1.16 -3.98 15.91
N GLY A 64 0.40 -3.23 15.08
CA GLY A 64 0.76 -2.95 13.69
C GLY A 64 0.65 -4.18 12.77
N ARG A 65 -0.10 -5.21 13.16
CA ARG A 65 -0.29 -6.42 12.35
C ARG A 65 -1.09 -6.13 11.09
N ARG A 66 -0.76 -6.83 10.01
CA ARG A 66 -1.42 -6.73 8.71
C ARG A 66 -2.75 -7.48 8.76
N PRO A 67 -3.87 -6.88 8.32
CA PRO A 67 -5.16 -7.58 8.24
C PRO A 67 -5.27 -8.52 7.03
N ASN A 68 -4.42 -8.33 6.02
CA ASN A 68 -4.36 -9.09 4.78
C ASN A 68 -2.99 -8.84 4.11
N ARG A 69 -2.71 -9.52 2.98
CA ARG A 69 -1.43 -9.40 2.27
C ARG A 69 -1.11 -8.02 1.67
N PHE A 70 -2.13 -7.18 1.47
CA PHE A 70 -2.06 -5.95 0.68
C PHE A 70 -1.88 -4.69 1.52
N ILE A 71 -2.33 -4.72 2.77
CA ILE A 71 -2.15 -3.60 3.70
C ILE A 71 -0.88 -3.83 4.50
N ASP A 72 0.06 -2.90 4.38
CA ASP A 72 1.33 -2.91 5.09
C ASP A 72 1.43 -1.63 5.95
N PRO A 73 1.06 -1.69 7.24
CA PRO A 73 1.04 -0.53 8.12
C PRO A 73 2.41 0.17 8.23
N ASP A 74 3.49 -0.60 8.26
CA ASP A 74 4.85 -0.08 8.36
C ASP A 74 5.26 0.65 7.07
N TRP A 75 5.00 0.04 5.92
CA TRP A 75 5.25 0.70 4.63
C TRP A 75 4.38 1.96 4.48
N TYR A 76 3.11 1.86 4.85
CA TYR A 76 2.15 2.95 4.74
C TYR A 76 2.58 4.15 5.59
N ALA A 77 2.94 3.95 6.86
CA ALA A 77 3.45 5.02 7.73
C ALA A 77 4.78 5.61 7.25
N ARG A 78 5.64 4.79 6.62
CA ARG A 78 6.88 5.27 6.01
C ARG A 78 6.62 6.14 4.79
N PHE A 79 5.61 5.80 3.99
CA PHE A 79 5.33 6.52 2.75
C PHE A 79 4.49 7.80 3.00
N TYR A 80 3.44 7.69 3.80
CA TYR A 80 2.51 8.79 4.07
C TYR A 80 2.80 9.46 5.42
N LYS A 81 3.51 10.59 5.37
CA LYS A 81 4.02 11.27 6.58
C LYS A 81 2.94 11.94 7.44
N ASP A 82 1.80 12.26 6.84
CA ASP A 82 0.63 12.84 7.50
C ASP A 82 -0.10 11.87 8.44
N VAL A 83 0.22 10.57 8.39
CA VAL A 83 -0.25 9.59 9.38
C VAL A 83 0.17 10.00 10.79
N GLY A 84 1.35 10.63 10.94
CA GLY A 84 1.86 11.12 12.22
C GLY A 84 1.98 10.00 13.26
N SER A 85 1.42 10.22 14.45
CA SER A 85 1.39 9.24 15.55
C SER A 85 0.17 8.31 15.52
N GLN A 86 -0.70 8.42 14.52
CA GLN A 86 -1.88 7.57 14.41
C GLN A 86 -1.48 6.17 13.94
N SER A 87 -2.27 5.15 14.29
CA SER A 87 -2.14 3.83 13.67
C SER A 87 -2.40 3.95 12.16
N ALA A 88 -1.47 3.48 11.34
CA ALA A 88 -1.58 3.50 9.89
C ALA A 88 -2.84 2.78 9.37
N LEU A 89 -3.26 1.71 10.06
CA LEU A 89 -4.51 1.00 9.74
C LEU A 89 -5.74 1.88 9.95
N LEU A 90 -5.80 2.57 11.09
CA LEU A 90 -6.90 3.49 11.39
C LEU A 90 -6.90 4.68 10.43
N HIS A 91 -5.71 5.18 10.09
CA HIS A 91 -5.55 6.25 9.10
C HIS A 91 -6.08 5.81 7.74
N TYR A 92 -5.64 4.64 7.24
CA TYR A 92 -6.11 4.11 5.96
C TYR A 92 -7.63 3.91 5.95
N ALA A 93 -8.20 3.28 6.98
CA ALA A 93 -9.64 3.02 7.07
C ALA A 93 -10.50 4.30 7.14
N ARG A 94 -9.96 5.41 7.65
CA ARG A 94 -10.70 6.67 7.82
C ARG A 94 -10.49 7.65 6.66
N ILE A 95 -9.24 7.78 6.22
CA ILE A 95 -8.76 8.84 5.33
C ILE A 95 -8.17 8.21 4.07
N GLY A 96 -7.18 7.33 4.21
CA GLY A 96 -6.40 6.83 3.08
C GLY A 96 -7.22 6.18 1.96
N ARG A 97 -8.22 5.36 2.31
CA ARG A 97 -9.11 4.73 1.32
C ARG A 97 -9.95 5.74 0.53
N ARG A 98 -10.33 6.87 1.14
CA ARG A 98 -11.08 7.95 0.48
C ARG A 98 -10.20 8.77 -0.45
N GLU A 99 -8.93 8.95 -0.07
CA GLU A 99 -7.93 9.63 -0.88
C GLU A 99 -7.26 8.72 -1.92
N ARG A 100 -7.76 7.49 -2.10
CA ARG A 100 -7.23 6.51 -3.06
C ARG A 100 -5.74 6.22 -2.88
N ARG A 101 -5.27 6.21 -1.62
CA ARG A 101 -3.87 5.90 -1.28
C ARG A 101 -3.60 4.41 -1.38
N ASP A 102 -2.41 4.08 -1.87
CA ASP A 102 -1.94 2.70 -1.90
C ASP A 102 -1.80 2.17 -0.46
N PRO A 103 -2.45 1.05 -0.10
CA PRO A 103 -2.41 0.48 1.25
C PRO A 103 -1.08 -0.19 1.60
N GLY A 104 -0.27 -0.52 0.60
CA GLY A 104 0.95 -1.28 0.75
C GLY A 104 1.61 -1.53 -0.61
N PRO A 105 2.81 -2.12 -0.62
CA PRO A 105 3.59 -2.32 -1.83
C PRO A 105 2.94 -3.27 -2.84
N GLU A 106 2.10 -4.18 -2.36
CA GLU A 106 1.48 -5.24 -3.17
C GLU A 106 0.10 -4.87 -3.75
N PHE A 107 -0.36 -3.63 -3.54
CA PHE A 107 -1.61 -3.14 -4.13
C PHE A 107 -1.53 -1.66 -4.49
N GLY A 108 -1.55 -1.36 -5.79
CA GLY A 108 -1.63 -0.02 -6.36
C GLY A 108 -3.08 0.33 -6.68
N VAL A 109 -3.67 1.21 -5.89
CA VAL A 109 -5.08 1.62 -6.03
C VAL A 109 -5.32 2.33 -7.37
N GLY A 110 -4.42 3.24 -7.74
CA GLY A 110 -4.54 3.96 -9.02
C GLY A 110 -4.43 3.03 -10.22
N ALA A 111 -3.48 2.10 -10.20
CA ALA A 111 -3.31 1.11 -11.27
C ALA A 111 -4.52 0.16 -11.37
N TYR A 112 -5.06 -0.27 -10.23
CA TYR A 112 -6.26 -1.10 -10.20
C TYR A 112 -7.47 -0.38 -10.79
N LEU A 113 -7.73 0.86 -10.39
CA LEU A 113 -8.85 1.64 -10.94
C LEU A 113 -8.70 1.93 -12.43
N ALA A 114 -7.49 2.20 -12.92
CA ALA A 114 -7.23 2.41 -14.34
C ALA A 114 -7.55 1.17 -15.19
N ALA A 115 -7.26 -0.02 -14.66
CA ALA A 115 -7.56 -1.28 -15.33
C ALA A 115 -9.02 -1.74 -15.18
N ASN A 116 -9.77 -1.14 -14.24
CA ASN A 116 -11.12 -1.54 -13.84
C ASN A 116 -12.05 -0.32 -13.79
N PRO A 117 -12.38 0.28 -14.96
CA PRO A 117 -13.14 1.52 -15.03
C PRO A 117 -14.57 1.40 -14.50
N ASP A 118 -15.14 0.19 -14.49
CA ASP A 118 -16.42 -0.13 -13.86
C ASP A 118 -16.37 0.12 -12.33
N VAL A 119 -15.35 -0.40 -11.66
CA VAL A 119 -15.13 -0.19 -10.22
C VAL A 119 -14.90 1.29 -9.92
N ALA A 120 -14.20 1.99 -10.81
CA ALA A 120 -13.96 3.42 -10.70
C ALA A 120 -15.25 4.25 -10.82
N ALA A 121 -16.11 3.90 -11.77
CA ALA A 121 -17.39 4.57 -12.02
C ALA A 121 -18.37 4.40 -10.84
N ASP A 122 -18.41 3.20 -10.26
CA ASP A 122 -19.29 2.90 -9.13
C ASP A 122 -18.77 3.46 -7.79
N GLY A 123 -17.55 4.02 -7.78
CA GLY A 123 -16.94 4.59 -6.58
C GLY A 123 -16.68 3.55 -5.48
N ILE A 124 -16.63 2.27 -5.82
CA ILE A 124 -16.39 1.17 -4.89
C ILE A 124 -14.95 1.25 -4.41
N GLU A 125 -14.71 0.96 -3.13
CA GLU A 125 -13.35 0.95 -2.61
C GLU A 125 -12.53 -0.19 -3.26
N PRO A 126 -11.40 0.12 -3.91
CA PRO A 126 -10.69 -0.84 -4.78
C PRO A 126 -10.15 -2.07 -4.08
N LEU A 127 -9.56 -1.93 -2.89
CA LEU A 127 -9.02 -3.08 -2.18
C LEU A 127 -10.14 -4.03 -1.71
N HIS A 128 -11.22 -3.46 -1.18
CA HIS A 128 -12.43 -4.20 -0.81
C HIS A 128 -13.01 -4.93 -2.02
N HIS A 129 -13.16 -4.26 -3.16
CA HIS A 129 -13.63 -4.89 -4.39
C HIS A 129 -12.73 -6.07 -4.79
N TYR A 130 -11.41 -5.86 -4.80
CA TYR A 130 -10.48 -6.90 -5.18
C TYR A 130 -10.56 -8.14 -4.28
N ILE A 131 -10.59 -7.93 -2.96
CA ILE A 131 -10.65 -9.01 -1.95
C ILE A 131 -11.97 -9.78 -2.08
N ARG A 132 -13.10 -9.09 -2.28
CA ARG A 132 -14.44 -9.71 -2.30
C ARG A 132 -14.83 -10.32 -3.64
N HIS A 133 -14.41 -9.70 -4.74
CA HIS A 133 -14.90 -10.00 -6.09
C HIS A 133 -13.75 -10.15 -7.07
N GLY A 134 -12.86 -9.16 -7.13
CA GLY A 134 -11.88 -9.05 -8.20
C GLY A 134 -10.97 -10.28 -8.37
N LYS A 135 -10.54 -10.92 -7.27
CA LYS A 135 -9.76 -12.17 -7.35
C LYS A 135 -10.54 -13.32 -8.00
N ALA A 136 -11.82 -13.48 -7.66
CA ALA A 136 -12.69 -14.52 -8.22
C ALA A 136 -13.07 -14.23 -9.68
N GLU A 137 -13.15 -12.94 -10.04
CA GLU A 137 -13.37 -12.47 -11.41
C GLU A 137 -12.11 -12.53 -12.29
N GLY A 138 -10.97 -12.99 -11.77
CA GLY A 138 -9.70 -13.08 -12.51
C GLY A 138 -8.98 -11.75 -12.71
N ARG A 139 -9.40 -10.67 -12.02
CA ARG A 139 -8.72 -9.38 -12.06
C ARG A 139 -7.35 -9.48 -11.37
N LEU A 140 -6.41 -8.68 -11.84
CA LEU A 140 -5.06 -8.62 -11.28
C LEU A 140 -4.99 -7.65 -10.10
N ALA A 141 -4.21 -8.02 -9.07
CA ALA A 141 -3.68 -7.04 -8.15
C ALA A 141 -2.44 -6.42 -8.79
N PHE A 142 -2.39 -5.09 -8.87
CA PHE A 142 -1.23 -4.38 -9.37
C PHE A 142 -0.33 -4.02 -8.20
N ARG A 143 1.00 -4.14 -8.32
CA ARG A 143 1.92 -3.62 -7.30
C ARG A 143 1.86 -2.10 -7.28
N SER A 144 2.04 -1.51 -6.09
CA SER A 144 2.09 -0.07 -5.95
C SER A 144 3.26 0.50 -6.77
N PRO A 145 3.03 1.49 -7.67
CA PRO A 145 4.11 2.20 -8.33
C PRO A 145 5.05 2.90 -7.34
N LEU A 146 4.54 3.24 -6.15
CA LEU A 146 5.30 3.86 -5.07
C LEU A 146 6.29 2.90 -4.40
N ALA A 147 6.08 1.60 -4.58
CA ALA A 147 6.98 0.54 -4.13
C ALA A 147 8.00 0.10 -5.18
N ALA A 148 7.91 0.61 -6.42
CA ALA A 148 8.94 0.40 -7.42
C ALA A 148 10.23 1.12 -6.98
N ASP A 149 11.38 0.45 -7.12
CA ASP A 149 12.68 1.08 -6.85
C ASP A 149 12.82 2.33 -7.73
N ARG A 150 13.00 3.49 -7.08
CA ARG A 150 13.23 4.77 -7.75
C ARG A 150 14.41 4.70 -8.73
N ARG A 151 15.38 3.81 -8.51
CA ARG A 151 16.50 3.59 -9.45
C ARG A 151 16.05 2.95 -10.76
N THR A 152 15.08 2.04 -10.72
CA THR A 152 14.54 1.38 -11.91
C THR A 152 13.70 2.36 -12.72
N THR A 153 12.82 3.13 -12.06
CA THR A 153 12.02 4.16 -12.74
C THR A 153 12.91 5.27 -13.32
N SER A 154 13.94 5.73 -12.59
CA SER A 154 14.86 6.76 -13.12
C SER A 154 15.61 6.24 -14.34
N ARG A 155 16.14 5.02 -14.33
CA ARG A 155 16.84 4.45 -15.50
C ARG A 155 15.92 4.24 -16.70
N SER A 156 14.70 3.75 -16.50
CA SER A 156 13.74 3.55 -17.60
C SER A 156 13.26 4.87 -18.20
N VAL A 157 13.03 5.89 -17.36
CA VAL A 157 12.66 7.24 -17.81
C VAL A 157 13.85 7.96 -18.46
N GLU A 158 15.05 7.89 -17.88
CA GLU A 158 16.28 8.43 -18.47
C GLU A 158 16.59 7.79 -19.81
N ALA A 159 16.43 6.46 -19.94
CA ALA A 159 16.57 5.76 -21.20
C ALA A 159 15.50 6.20 -22.22
N LEU A 160 14.26 6.40 -21.79
CA LEU A 160 13.20 6.91 -22.67
C LEU A 160 13.52 8.34 -23.16
N VAL A 161 13.92 9.23 -22.24
CA VAL A 161 14.29 10.62 -22.56
C VAL A 161 15.53 10.66 -23.48
N ALA A 162 16.55 9.83 -23.21
CA ALA A 162 17.74 9.74 -24.06
C ALA A 162 17.40 9.29 -25.48
N ARG A 163 16.46 8.35 -25.65
CA ARG A 163 15.99 7.87 -26.96
C ARG A 163 15.19 8.91 -27.72
N PHE A 164 14.34 9.67 -27.02
CA PHE A 164 13.67 10.81 -27.64
C PHE A 164 14.65 11.92 -28.04
N ALA A 165 15.68 12.17 -27.23
CA ALA A 165 16.73 13.14 -27.54
C ALA A 165 17.65 12.69 -28.70
N SER A 166 17.83 11.38 -28.92
CA SER A 166 18.61 10.83 -30.03
C SER A 166 17.86 10.73 -31.36
N GLY A 167 16.55 11.03 -31.38
CA GLY A 167 15.75 11.06 -32.61
C GLY A 167 15.31 9.68 -33.13
N GLU A 168 15.51 8.61 -32.36
CA GLU A 168 15.08 7.25 -32.72
C GLU A 168 13.55 7.13 -32.62
N ARG A 169 12.83 7.33 -33.74
CA ARG A 169 11.40 7.01 -33.84
C ARG A 169 11.24 5.58 -34.36
N GLU A 170 10.80 4.66 -33.52
CA GLU A 170 10.24 3.39 -34.03
C GLU A 170 8.87 3.64 -34.66
N ALA A 171 8.66 3.03 -35.82
CA ALA A 171 7.35 3.02 -36.47
C ALA A 171 6.38 2.18 -35.62
N GLY A 172 5.41 2.84 -34.97
CA GLY A 172 4.29 2.14 -34.32
C GLY A 172 3.80 2.69 -32.98
N PHE A 173 4.50 3.64 -32.34
CA PHE A 173 4.06 4.21 -31.07
C PHE A 173 3.60 5.67 -31.24
N SER A 174 2.29 5.90 -31.30
CA SER A 174 1.72 7.26 -31.30
C SER A 174 1.16 7.57 -29.91
N LEU A 175 2.00 8.14 -29.05
CA LEU A 175 1.54 8.86 -27.86
C LEU A 175 1.73 10.35 -28.16
N HIS A 176 0.64 11.08 -28.36
CA HIS A 176 0.70 12.54 -28.41
C HIS A 176 1.02 13.03 -27.00
N VAL A 177 2.27 13.39 -26.77
CA VAL A 177 2.69 14.07 -25.55
C VAL A 177 2.53 15.57 -25.83
N PRO A 178 1.62 16.27 -25.14
CA PRO A 178 1.42 17.71 -25.34
C PRO A 178 2.73 18.48 -25.15
N ASP A 179 2.98 19.49 -25.98
CA ASP A 179 4.25 20.24 -26.01
C ASP A 179 4.65 20.82 -24.65
N GLU A 180 3.67 21.12 -23.79
CA GLU A 180 3.86 21.57 -22.41
C GLU A 180 4.59 20.56 -21.51
N ILE A 181 4.43 19.25 -21.75
CA ILE A 181 5.11 18.20 -20.99
C ILE A 181 6.57 18.08 -21.46
N LEU A 182 6.82 18.17 -22.77
CA LEU A 182 8.17 18.14 -23.35
C LEU A 182 9.01 19.33 -22.87
N LEU A 183 8.42 20.52 -22.82
CA LEU A 183 9.07 21.74 -22.30
C LEU A 183 9.47 21.60 -20.83
N ARG A 184 8.58 21.05 -19.99
CA ARG A 184 8.87 20.87 -18.55
C ARG A 184 9.93 19.80 -18.29
N ILE A 185 10.01 18.76 -19.13
CA ILE A 185 11.07 17.75 -19.06
C ILE A 185 12.41 18.36 -19.45
N ASN A 186 12.47 19.13 -20.55
CA ASN A 186 13.70 19.79 -20.99
C ASN A 186 14.23 20.81 -19.96
N GLU A 187 13.37 21.61 -19.34
CA GLU A 187 13.80 22.52 -18.27
C GLU A 187 14.35 21.77 -17.04
N ALA A 188 13.72 20.65 -16.65
CA ALA A 188 14.17 19.85 -15.52
C ALA A 188 15.52 19.16 -15.77
N VAL A 189 15.80 18.77 -17.02
CA VAL A 189 17.08 18.18 -17.45
C VAL A 189 18.17 19.26 -17.52
N LEU A 190 17.87 20.44 -18.10
CA LEU A 190 18.85 21.53 -18.21
C LEU A 190 19.26 22.10 -16.84
N ARG A 191 18.34 22.23 -15.89
CA ARG A 191 18.66 22.65 -14.50
C ARG A 191 19.54 21.66 -13.74
N ARG A 192 19.59 20.39 -14.17
CA ARG A 192 20.47 19.35 -13.59
C ARG A 192 21.84 19.28 -14.29
N GLY A 193 21.95 19.79 -15.52
CA GLY A 193 23.21 19.85 -16.28
C GLY A 193 24.14 21.02 -15.92
N THR A 194 23.66 22.05 -15.21
CA THR A 194 24.43 23.25 -14.85
C THR A 194 25.08 23.19 -13.46
N ARG A 195 25.54 22.02 -13.01
CA ARG A 195 26.59 21.93 -11.99
C ARG A 195 27.86 21.40 -12.66
N VAL A 196 28.52 22.30 -13.39
CA VAL A 196 29.93 22.17 -13.73
C VAL A 196 30.71 22.85 -12.62
N SER A 197 31.64 22.05 -12.09
CA SER A 197 32.83 22.37 -11.29
C SER A 197 33.21 23.84 -11.14
N ASP A 198 33.36 24.27 -9.88
CA ASP A 198 34.43 25.15 -9.43
C ASP A 198 35.19 24.41 -8.30
#